data_AF-A0A969MLU5-F1
#
_entry.id   AF-A0A969MLU5-F1
#
_cell.length_a   1.000
_cell.length_b   1.000
_cell.length_c   1.000
_cell.angle_alpha   90.00
_cell.angle_beta   90.00
_cell.angle_gamma   90.00
#
_symmetry.space_group_name_H-M   'P 1'
#
loop_
_entity.id
_entity.type
_entity.pdbx_description
1 polymer ?
#
loop_
_entity_poly.entity_id
_entity_poly.type
_entity_poly.pdbx_seq_one_letter_code
_entity_poly.pdbx_strand_id
1 'polypeptide(L)'
;MNKIYATLDLNKSVEEFKDNVTKILELTDVENWDGIKIKNKEEEIRNIALILAGQCIAILLYNLSHNKVAINTAKKNTQAWWRAKTKNHGYKNRQILTIGNVELNLTLPYVVERNTKKSKTSKVFNQGFCPFLRWLGMEEGVTPLVWSNIAKYGAISSSFDGARKTLIDWGINISLKRVERLTYCFGKIGISLRESKIFNLSIGNLLPGNTFKNQRVVIAVDGGRKQQILVKREC
;
A
#
# COMPACT_ATOMS: atom_id res chain seq x y z
N MET A 1 -18.26 -12.12 2.65
CA MET A 1 -18.06 -11.26 1.47
C MET A 1 -17.19 -12.02 0.48
N ASN A 2 -17.65 -12.15 -0.76
CA ASN A 2 -16.94 -12.89 -1.80
C ASN A 2 -15.71 -12.12 -2.29
N LYS A 3 -14.69 -12.85 -2.73
CA LYS A 3 -13.50 -12.26 -3.36
C LYS A 3 -13.89 -11.66 -4.71
N ILE A 4 -13.45 -10.43 -4.97
CA ILE A 4 -13.66 -9.75 -6.25
C ILE A 4 -12.34 -9.86 -7.02
N TYR A 5 -12.38 -10.51 -8.18
CA TYR A 5 -11.20 -10.63 -9.03
C TYR A 5 -11.16 -9.51 -10.06
N ALA A 6 -9.95 -9.11 -10.45
CA ALA A 6 -9.78 -8.15 -11.53
C ALA A 6 -10.30 -8.73 -12.85
N THR A 7 -11.19 -7.99 -13.53
CA THR A 7 -11.76 -8.39 -14.83
C THR A 7 -10.80 -8.11 -15.98
N LEU A 8 -9.92 -7.12 -15.79
CA LEU A 8 -8.98 -6.60 -16.80
C LEU A 8 -9.66 -6.03 -18.06
N ASP A 9 -10.95 -5.71 -17.96
CA ASP A 9 -11.75 -5.10 -19.02
C ASP A 9 -12.45 -3.86 -18.46
N LEU A 10 -12.08 -2.69 -18.97
CA LEU A 10 -12.61 -1.42 -18.50
C LEU A 10 -14.10 -1.27 -18.89
N ASN A 11 -14.48 -1.67 -20.09
CA ASN A 11 -15.86 -1.49 -20.57
C ASN A 11 -16.80 -2.34 -19.74
N LYS A 12 -16.44 -3.61 -19.54
CA LYS A 12 -17.19 -4.52 -18.67
C LYS A 12 -17.30 -3.98 -17.25
N SER A 13 -16.21 -3.46 -16.68
CA SER A 13 -16.22 -2.91 -15.32
C SER A 13 -17.11 -1.67 -15.20
N VAL A 14 -17.15 -0.83 -16.24
CA VAL A 14 -18.01 0.36 -16.30
C VAL A 14 -19.48 -0.03 -16.48
N GLU A 15 -19.77 -1.05 -17.30
CA GLU A 15 -21.12 -1.61 -17.45
C GLU A 15 -21.62 -2.19 -16.13
N GLU A 16 -20.83 -3.05 -15.47
CA GLU A 16 -21.17 -3.60 -14.15
C GLU A 16 -21.38 -2.49 -13.10
N PHE A 17 -20.56 -1.43 -13.14
CA PHE A 17 -20.77 -0.26 -12.27
C PHE A 17 -22.10 0.42 -12.55
N LYS A 18 -22.41 0.72 -13.82
CA LYS A 18 -23.66 1.37 -14.22
C LYS A 18 -24.88 0.54 -13.81
N ASP A 19 -24.85 -0.76 -14.05
CA ASP A 19 -25.96 -1.66 -13.72
C ASP A 19 -26.21 -1.71 -12.21
N ASN A 20 -25.15 -1.79 -11.40
CA ASN A 20 -25.27 -1.86 -9.95
C ASN A 20 -25.70 -0.53 -9.34
N VAL A 21 -25.16 0.60 -9.82
CA VAL A 21 -25.53 1.93 -9.30
C VAL A 21 -26.95 2.31 -9.72
N THR A 22 -27.37 2.02 -10.95
CA THR A 22 -28.74 2.32 -11.41
C THR A 22 -29.79 1.68 -10.49
N LYS A 23 -29.59 0.42 -10.10
CA LYS A 23 -30.48 -0.28 -9.15
C LYS A 23 -30.57 0.40 -7.78
N ILE A 24 -29.49 1.01 -7.30
CA ILE A 24 -29.49 1.73 -6.02
C ILE A 24 -30.14 3.10 -6.15
N LEU A 25 -30.01 3.74 -7.32
CA LEU A 25 -30.61 5.04 -7.60
C LEU A 25 -32.13 4.95 -7.85
N GLU A 26 -32.67 3.76 -8.06
CA GLU A 26 -34.12 3.55 -8.13
C GLU A 26 -34.80 4.02 -6.83
N LEU A 27 -35.80 4.88 -7.00
CA LEU A 27 -36.57 5.49 -5.93
C LEU A 27 -37.82 4.64 -5.67
N THR A 28 -37.74 3.74 -4.71
CA THR A 28 -38.88 2.94 -4.23
C THR A 28 -39.22 3.30 -2.78
N ASP A 29 -40.53 3.36 -2.49
CA ASP A 29 -41.10 3.63 -1.16
C ASP A 29 -40.51 4.88 -0.49
N VAL A 30 -40.45 6.00 -1.22
CA VAL A 30 -39.83 7.26 -0.79
C VAL A 30 -40.45 7.80 0.52
N GLU A 31 -41.73 7.54 0.75
CA GLU A 31 -42.45 7.92 1.97
C GLU A 31 -41.86 7.29 3.24
N ASN A 32 -41.18 6.15 3.12
CA ASN A 32 -40.53 5.43 4.22
C ASN A 32 -39.03 5.73 4.33
N TRP A 33 -38.55 6.81 3.70
CA TRP A 33 -37.14 7.18 3.75
C TRP A 33 -36.83 7.96 5.04
N ASP A 34 -35.73 7.59 5.67
CA ASP A 34 -35.13 8.30 6.79
C ASP A 34 -33.63 8.54 6.54
N GLY A 35 -32.97 9.24 7.47
CA GLY A 35 -31.54 9.50 7.37
C GLY A 35 -30.68 8.23 7.35
N ILE A 36 -31.15 7.14 7.97
CA ILE A 36 -30.44 5.86 8.00
C ILE A 36 -30.47 5.20 6.61
N LYS A 37 -31.63 5.22 5.95
CA LYS A 37 -31.80 4.66 4.59
C LYS A 37 -30.94 5.42 3.57
N ILE A 38 -30.86 6.75 3.67
CA ILE A 38 -29.95 7.56 2.85
C ILE A 38 -28.50 7.18 3.10
N LYS A 39 -28.07 7.15 4.36
CA LYS A 39 -26.70 6.77 4.72
C LYS A 39 -26.32 5.39 4.15
N ASN A 40 -27.21 4.41 4.26
CA ASN A 40 -26.95 3.06 3.71
C ASN A 40 -26.80 3.09 2.18
N LYS A 41 -27.64 3.86 1.47
CA LYS A 41 -27.49 4.06 0.02
C LYS A 41 -26.16 4.75 -0.33
N GLU A 42 -25.76 5.78 0.41
CA GLU A 42 -24.46 6.45 0.22
C GLU A 42 -23.29 5.47 0.39
N GLU A 43 -23.34 4.61 1.42
CA GLU A 43 -22.33 3.58 1.66
C GLU A 43 -22.28 2.55 0.53
N GLU A 44 -23.43 2.10 0.02
CA GLU A 44 -23.50 1.16 -1.11
C GLU A 44 -22.96 1.75 -2.41
N ILE A 45 -23.36 2.98 -2.75
CA ILE A 45 -22.85 3.71 -3.93
C ILE A 45 -21.33 3.84 -3.84
N ARG A 46 -20.83 4.27 -2.67
CA ARG A 46 -19.40 4.40 -2.42
C ARG A 46 -18.66 3.07 -2.56
N ASN A 47 -19.22 1.97 -2.04
CA ASN A 47 -18.62 0.64 -2.16
C ASN A 47 -18.49 0.20 -3.63
N ILE A 48 -19.52 0.43 -4.44
CA ILE A 48 -19.50 0.11 -5.87
C ILE A 48 -18.48 0.99 -6.62
N ALA A 49 -18.40 2.28 -6.29
CA ALA A 49 -17.40 3.18 -6.86
C ALA A 49 -15.96 2.74 -6.51
N LEU A 50 -15.73 2.29 -5.27
CA LEU A 50 -14.42 1.77 -4.86
C LEU A 50 -14.04 0.49 -5.63
N ILE A 51 -15.00 -0.39 -5.92
CA ILE A 51 -14.76 -1.58 -6.76
C ILE A 51 -14.29 -1.16 -8.16
N LEU A 52 -15.00 -0.22 -8.80
CA LEU A 52 -14.60 0.30 -10.11
C LEU A 52 -13.19 0.93 -10.06
N ALA A 53 -12.90 1.73 -9.04
CA ALA A 53 -11.56 2.29 -8.85
C ALA A 53 -10.49 1.19 -8.70
N GLY A 54 -10.80 0.12 -7.97
CA GLY A 54 -9.97 -1.08 -7.86
C GLY A 54 -9.70 -1.75 -9.21
N GLN A 55 -10.73 -1.91 -10.04
CA GLN A 55 -10.61 -2.46 -11.40
C GLN A 55 -9.70 -1.59 -12.29
N CYS A 56 -9.88 -0.27 -12.26
CA CYS A 56 -9.03 0.67 -13.01
C CYS A 56 -7.56 0.57 -12.59
N ILE A 57 -7.28 0.51 -11.28
CA ILE A 57 -5.93 0.31 -10.76
C ILE A 57 -5.38 -1.05 -11.18
N ALA A 58 -6.20 -2.10 -11.18
CA ALA A 58 -5.79 -3.43 -11.59
C ALA A 58 -5.39 -3.46 -13.08
N ILE A 59 -6.15 -2.81 -13.96
CA ILE A 59 -5.83 -2.64 -15.38
C ILE A 59 -4.53 -1.86 -15.56
N LEU A 60 -4.37 -0.74 -14.84
CA LEU A 60 -3.13 0.05 -14.87
C LEU A 60 -1.91 -0.81 -14.49
N LEU A 61 -2.00 -1.57 -13.40
CA LEU A 61 -0.93 -2.43 -12.92
C LEU A 61 -0.65 -3.59 -13.91
N TYR A 62 -1.69 -4.16 -14.49
CA TYR A 62 -1.56 -5.18 -15.52
C TYR A 62 -0.81 -4.65 -16.74
N ASN A 63 -1.21 -3.49 -17.27
CA ASN A 63 -0.55 -2.84 -18.40
C ASN A 63 0.91 -2.48 -18.06
N LEU A 64 1.15 -1.95 -16.87
CA LEU A 64 2.50 -1.62 -16.39
C LEU A 64 3.38 -2.87 -16.27
N SER A 65 2.82 -4.01 -15.87
CA SER A 65 3.56 -5.28 -15.75
C SER A 65 3.94 -5.91 -17.09
N HIS A 66 3.19 -5.62 -18.16
CA HIS A 66 3.50 -6.06 -19.52
C HIS A 66 4.38 -5.07 -20.29
N ASN A 67 4.55 -3.85 -19.76
CA ASN A 67 5.40 -2.85 -20.37
C ASN A 67 6.89 -3.17 -20.16
N LYS A 68 7.62 -3.40 -21.26
CA LYS A 68 9.05 -3.75 -21.24
C LYS A 68 9.91 -2.68 -20.57
N VAL A 69 9.60 -1.40 -20.77
CA VAL A 69 10.34 -0.28 -20.15
C VAL A 69 10.16 -0.32 -18.65
N ALA A 70 8.92 -0.48 -18.17
CA ALA A 70 8.63 -0.59 -16.73
C ALA A 70 9.36 -1.79 -16.09
N ILE A 71 9.34 -2.96 -16.73
CA ILE A 71 10.05 -4.15 -16.24
C ILE A 71 11.57 -3.93 -16.18
N ASN A 72 12.15 -3.30 -17.20
CA ASN A 72 13.58 -3.00 -17.22
C ASN A 72 13.97 -1.95 -16.16
N THR A 73 13.16 -0.90 -16.01
CA THR A 73 13.31 0.10 -14.95
C THR A 73 13.23 -0.54 -13.57
N ALA A 74 12.27 -1.45 -13.35
CA ALA A 74 12.16 -2.17 -12.10
C ALA A 74 13.40 -3.03 -11.81
N LYS A 75 13.96 -3.71 -12.82
CA LYS A 75 15.22 -4.45 -12.66
C LYS A 75 16.37 -3.51 -12.30
N LYS A 76 16.56 -2.42 -13.05
CA LYS A 76 17.62 -1.43 -12.83
C LYS A 76 17.54 -0.83 -11.42
N ASN A 77 16.38 -0.30 -11.06
CA ASN A 77 16.18 0.34 -9.77
C ASN A 77 16.31 -0.65 -8.61
N THR A 78 16.15 -1.95 -8.87
CA THR A 78 16.30 -2.95 -7.82
C THR A 78 17.68 -3.56 -7.70
N GLN A 79 18.63 -3.25 -8.58
CA GLN A 79 19.97 -3.85 -8.58
C GLN A 79 20.71 -3.70 -7.25
N ALA A 80 20.51 -2.61 -6.51
CA ALA A 80 21.11 -2.41 -5.18
C ALA A 80 20.70 -3.48 -4.15
N TRP A 81 19.55 -4.15 -4.34
CA TRP A 81 19.10 -5.25 -3.49
C TRP A 81 19.54 -6.63 -4.03
N TRP A 82 20.23 -6.69 -5.17
CA TRP A 82 20.72 -7.94 -5.73
C TRP A 82 22.08 -8.25 -5.10
N ARG A 83 22.23 -9.48 -4.63
CA ARG A 83 23.53 -10.00 -4.18
C ARG A 83 24.29 -10.53 -5.39
N ALA A 84 25.60 -10.71 -5.25
CA ALA A 84 26.46 -11.17 -6.35
C ALA A 84 25.99 -12.48 -7.01
N LYS A 85 25.26 -13.34 -6.27
CA LYS A 85 24.72 -14.62 -6.77
C LYS A 85 23.23 -14.58 -7.10
N THR A 86 22.60 -13.42 -7.08
CA THR A 86 21.20 -13.26 -7.48
C THR A 86 21.06 -13.45 -8.99
N LYS A 87 20.20 -14.38 -9.40
CA LYS A 87 19.93 -14.66 -10.82
C LYS A 87 18.44 -14.68 -11.09
N ASN A 88 18.08 -14.45 -12.34
CA ASN A 88 16.71 -14.64 -12.81
C ASN A 88 16.28 -16.10 -12.59
N HIS A 89 15.07 -16.29 -12.07
CA HIS A 89 14.47 -17.58 -11.77
C HIS A 89 13.05 -17.65 -12.35
N GLY A 90 12.93 -17.33 -13.64
CA GLY A 90 11.68 -17.39 -14.38
C GLY A 90 10.64 -16.38 -13.89
N TYR A 91 9.39 -16.83 -13.85
CA TYR A 91 8.23 -16.02 -13.47
C TYR A 91 7.52 -16.62 -12.26
N LYS A 92 6.83 -15.77 -11.50
CA LYS A 92 6.06 -16.17 -10.33
C LYS A 92 4.73 -15.45 -10.28
N ASN A 93 3.67 -16.19 -9.98
CA ASN A 93 2.35 -15.62 -9.80
C ASN A 93 2.27 -14.91 -8.44
N ARG A 94 1.73 -13.70 -8.46
CA ARG A 94 1.59 -12.82 -7.31
C ARG A 94 0.20 -12.23 -7.27
N GLN A 95 -0.45 -12.38 -6.14
CA GLN A 95 -1.73 -11.74 -5.86
C GLN A 95 -1.49 -10.38 -5.21
N ILE A 96 -2.20 -9.37 -5.69
CA ILE A 96 -2.11 -7.98 -5.25
C ILE A 96 -3.51 -7.48 -4.95
N LEU A 97 -3.70 -6.97 -3.74
CA LEU A 97 -4.96 -6.36 -3.32
C LEU A 97 -4.96 -4.85 -3.62
N THR A 98 -5.99 -4.40 -4.30
CA THR A 98 -6.26 -2.99 -4.59
C THR A 98 -7.43 -2.47 -3.73
N ILE A 99 -7.80 -1.20 -3.89
CA ILE A 99 -8.98 -0.62 -3.23
C ILE A 99 -10.26 -1.31 -3.73
N GLY A 100 -11.36 -1.24 -2.97
CA GLY A 100 -12.60 -1.92 -3.34
C GLY A 100 -12.50 -3.45 -3.28
N ASN A 101 -11.50 -3.96 -2.56
CA ASN A 101 -11.25 -5.38 -2.35
C ASN A 101 -11.02 -6.19 -3.64
N VAL A 102 -10.53 -5.54 -4.71
CA VAL A 102 -10.25 -6.19 -5.99
C VAL A 102 -8.87 -6.85 -5.95
N GLU A 103 -8.83 -8.16 -6.16
CA GLU A 103 -7.63 -9.00 -6.22
C GLU A 103 -7.15 -9.14 -7.68
N LEU A 104 -5.92 -8.69 -7.93
CA LEU A 104 -5.21 -8.84 -9.20
C LEU A 104 -4.16 -9.94 -9.09
N ASN A 105 -4.16 -10.88 -10.03
CA ASN A 105 -3.09 -11.87 -10.17
C ASN A 105 -2.15 -11.48 -11.31
N LEU A 106 -0.86 -11.29 -11.01
CA LEU A 106 0.17 -10.99 -12.00
C LEU A 106 1.22 -12.10 -12.06
N THR A 107 1.65 -12.44 -13.27
CA THR A 107 2.78 -13.33 -13.53
C THR A 107 4.02 -12.48 -13.76
N LEU A 108 4.90 -12.38 -12.76
CA LEU A 108 6.00 -11.41 -12.78
C LEU A 108 7.38 -12.09 -12.80
N PRO A 109 8.39 -11.48 -13.45
CA PRO A 109 9.76 -11.93 -13.34
C PRO A 109 10.19 -12.06 -11.87
N TYR A 110 10.89 -13.15 -11.56
CA TYR A 110 11.32 -13.47 -10.22
C TYR A 110 12.83 -13.69 -10.20
N VAL A 111 13.50 -13.16 -9.18
CA VAL A 111 14.94 -13.32 -8.98
C VAL A 111 15.19 -14.04 -7.67
N VAL A 112 16.22 -14.89 -7.63
CA VAL A 112 16.59 -15.69 -6.45
C VAL A 112 18.10 -15.67 -6.27
N GLU A 113 18.55 -15.55 -5.03
CA GLU A 113 19.93 -15.85 -4.67
C GLU A 113 20.14 -17.36 -4.61
N ARG A 114 21.02 -17.89 -5.48
CA ARG A 114 21.40 -19.30 -5.46
C ARG A 114 22.56 -19.52 -4.50
N ASN A 115 22.29 -20.15 -3.37
CA ASN A 115 23.33 -20.71 -2.51
C ASN A 115 23.67 -22.14 -2.95
N THR A 116 24.97 -22.44 -3.10
CA THR A 116 25.49 -23.74 -3.51
C THR A 116 25.45 -24.79 -2.39
N LYS A 117 25.22 -24.39 -1.12
CA LYS A 117 25.16 -25.30 0.02
C LYS A 117 23.70 -25.65 0.36
N LYS A 118 23.30 -26.89 0.08
CA LYS A 118 22.05 -27.50 0.59
C LYS A 118 22.16 -27.66 2.12
N SER A 119 21.82 -26.64 2.91
CA SER A 119 21.65 -26.84 4.37
C SER A 119 20.29 -27.48 4.63
N LYS A 120 20.29 -28.74 5.07
CA LYS A 120 19.11 -29.58 5.32
C LYS A 120 18.28 -29.18 6.56
N THR A 121 18.60 -28.11 7.28
CA THR A 121 18.00 -27.83 8.59
C THR A 121 17.88 -26.32 8.83
N SER A 122 16.89 -25.70 8.20
CA SER A 122 16.15 -24.52 8.70
C SER A 122 15.20 -24.11 7.59
N LYS A 123 14.06 -23.53 7.95
CA LYS A 123 13.10 -22.95 7.02
C LYS A 123 13.77 -21.73 6.36
N VAL A 124 14.65 -21.97 5.38
CA VAL A 124 15.40 -20.92 4.69
C VAL A 124 14.36 -20.03 4.02
N PHE A 125 14.21 -18.81 4.53
CA PHE A 125 13.43 -17.76 3.89
C PHE A 125 13.92 -17.66 2.44
N ASN A 126 13.11 -18.16 1.51
CA ASN A 126 13.37 -18.14 0.08
C ASN A 126 13.89 -16.76 -0.35
N GLN A 127 15.19 -16.65 -0.61
CA GLN A 127 15.95 -15.42 -0.88
C GLN A 127 15.67 -14.90 -2.30
N GLY A 128 14.40 -14.67 -2.62
CA GLY A 128 14.01 -14.14 -3.92
C GLY A 128 12.86 -13.16 -3.82
N PHE A 129 12.79 -12.26 -4.79
CA PHE A 129 11.75 -11.24 -4.87
C PHE A 129 11.36 -10.97 -6.32
N CYS A 130 10.24 -10.29 -6.51
CA CYS A 130 9.80 -9.80 -7.82
C CYS A 130 10.31 -8.35 -7.97
N PRO A 131 11.26 -8.05 -8.87
CA PRO A 131 11.78 -6.69 -9.05
C PRO A 131 10.68 -5.65 -9.26
N PHE A 132 9.65 -5.98 -10.04
CA PHE A 132 8.51 -5.11 -10.30
C PHE A 132 7.77 -4.70 -9.02
N LEU A 133 7.45 -5.65 -8.14
CA LEU A 133 6.77 -5.36 -6.88
C LEU A 133 7.67 -4.61 -5.90
N ARG A 134 8.96 -4.95 -5.85
CA ARG A 134 9.93 -4.28 -4.98
C ARG A 134 10.10 -2.82 -5.36
N TRP A 135 10.24 -2.55 -6.65
CA TRP A 135 10.38 -1.19 -7.17
C TRP A 135 9.17 -0.31 -6.81
N LEU A 136 7.96 -0.86 -6.87
CA LEU A 136 6.73 -0.13 -6.57
C LEU A 136 6.31 -0.19 -5.09
N GLY A 137 7.09 -0.84 -4.22
CA GLY A 137 6.75 -0.98 -2.79
C GLY A 137 5.54 -1.87 -2.52
N MET A 138 5.27 -2.86 -3.38
CA MET A 138 4.11 -3.76 -3.32
C MET A 138 4.49 -5.22 -2.99
N GLU A 139 5.66 -5.45 -2.39
CA GLU A 139 6.14 -6.82 -2.08
C GLU A 139 5.19 -7.60 -1.18
N GLU A 140 4.40 -6.90 -0.37
CA GLU A 140 3.42 -7.44 0.56
C GLU A 140 2.07 -7.81 -0.08
N GLY A 141 1.97 -7.71 -1.42
CA GLY A 141 0.78 -8.06 -2.18
C GLY A 141 -0.40 -7.11 -1.92
N VAL A 142 -0.10 -5.84 -1.68
CA VAL A 142 -1.07 -4.74 -1.54
C VAL A 142 -0.54 -3.54 -2.32
N THR A 143 -1.43 -2.75 -2.90
CA THR A 143 -1.04 -1.49 -3.55
C THR A 143 -0.56 -0.44 -2.54
N PRO A 144 0.24 0.55 -2.95
CA PRO A 144 0.78 1.56 -2.03
C PRO A 144 -0.32 2.35 -1.30
N LEU A 145 -1.42 2.68 -1.99
CA LEU A 145 -2.56 3.36 -1.39
C LEU A 145 -3.22 2.49 -0.29
N VAL A 146 -3.46 1.21 -0.58
CA VAL A 146 -4.02 0.26 0.38
C VAL A 146 -3.10 0.13 1.58
N TRP A 147 -1.79 -0.03 1.37
CA TRP A 147 -0.84 -0.13 2.47
C TRP A 147 -0.78 1.15 3.31
N SER A 148 -0.79 2.32 2.67
CA SER A 148 -0.83 3.62 3.34
C SER A 148 -2.07 3.75 4.23
N ASN A 149 -3.24 3.36 3.74
CA ASN A 149 -4.47 3.37 4.54
C ASN A 149 -4.38 2.40 5.72
N ILE A 150 -3.86 1.19 5.49
CA ILE A 150 -3.66 0.20 6.56
C ILE A 150 -2.72 0.74 7.63
N ALA A 151 -1.58 1.32 7.24
CA ALA A 151 -0.62 1.88 8.17
C ALA A 151 -1.20 3.09 8.93
N LYS A 152 -1.92 3.98 8.24
CA LYS A 152 -2.59 5.14 8.84
C LYS A 152 -3.58 4.69 9.92
N TYR A 153 -4.56 3.85 9.57
CA TYR A 153 -5.58 3.42 10.51
C TYR A 153 -5.01 2.50 11.59
N GLY A 154 -4.09 1.61 11.24
CA GLY A 154 -3.38 0.78 12.22
C GLY A 154 -2.58 1.56 13.26
N ALA A 155 -2.08 2.75 12.91
CA ALA A 155 -1.32 3.60 13.83
C ALA A 155 -2.19 4.55 14.68
N ILE A 156 -3.31 5.05 14.15
CA ILE A 156 -4.15 6.04 14.85
C ILE A 156 -5.32 5.42 15.60
N SER A 157 -5.79 4.23 15.22
CA SER A 157 -6.91 3.58 15.89
C SER A 157 -6.51 3.08 17.27
N SER A 158 -7.47 3.06 18.20
CA SER A 158 -7.27 2.54 19.56
C SER A 158 -7.02 1.02 19.60
N SER A 159 -7.40 0.29 18.55
CA SER A 159 -7.13 -1.14 18.39
C SER A 159 -7.09 -1.54 16.90
N PHE A 160 -6.46 -2.68 16.59
CA PHE A 160 -6.45 -3.23 15.23
C PHE A 160 -7.82 -3.72 14.77
N ASP A 161 -8.73 -4.08 15.68
CA ASP A 161 -10.11 -4.39 15.33
C ASP A 161 -10.86 -3.13 14.89
N GLY A 162 -10.67 -2.01 15.61
CA GLY A 162 -11.18 -0.70 15.22
C GLY A 162 -10.64 -0.25 13.87
N ALA A 163 -9.32 -0.37 13.66
CA ALA A 163 -8.70 -0.09 12.37
C ALA A 163 -9.30 -0.95 11.24
N ARG A 164 -9.51 -2.25 11.49
CA ARG A 164 -10.09 -3.17 10.52
C ARG A 164 -11.51 -2.77 10.14
N LYS A 165 -12.35 -2.37 11.09
CA LYS A 165 -13.72 -1.89 10.80
C LYS A 165 -13.68 -0.68 9.86
N THR A 166 -12.88 0.32 10.19
CA THR A 166 -12.71 1.50 9.33
C THR A 166 -12.15 1.15 7.95
N LEU A 167 -11.20 0.20 7.87
CA LEU A 167 -10.65 -0.26 6.59
C LEU A 167 -11.71 -0.97 5.73
N ILE A 168 -12.61 -1.75 6.34
CA ILE A 168 -13.74 -2.37 5.64
C ILE A 168 -14.64 -1.31 5.04
N ASP A 169 -14.91 -0.23 5.79
CA ASP A 169 -15.68 0.90 5.27
C ASP A 169 -15.00 1.42 4.01
N TRP A 170 -13.67 1.61 4.00
CA TRP A 170 -12.90 2.01 2.81
C TRP A 170 -12.69 0.91 1.74
N GLY A 171 -13.47 -0.17 1.77
CA GLY A 171 -13.38 -1.25 0.78
C GLY A 171 -12.09 -2.05 0.86
N ILE A 172 -11.43 -2.10 2.03
CA ILE A 172 -10.21 -2.89 2.27
C ILE A 172 -10.56 -4.00 3.27
N ASN A 173 -10.88 -5.18 2.76
CA ASN A 173 -11.25 -6.32 3.60
C ASN A 173 -10.07 -7.29 3.77
N ILE A 174 -9.33 -7.12 4.87
CA ILE A 174 -8.22 -8.01 5.23
C ILE A 174 -8.36 -8.55 6.65
N SER A 175 -7.65 -9.63 6.95
CA SER A 175 -7.65 -10.21 8.30
C SER A 175 -6.94 -9.29 9.29
N LEU A 176 -7.37 -9.33 10.56
CA LEU A 176 -6.76 -8.56 11.65
C LEU A 176 -5.24 -8.79 11.73
N LYS A 177 -4.81 -10.06 11.66
CA LYS A 177 -3.38 -10.43 11.62
C LYS A 177 -2.62 -9.77 10.46
N ARG A 178 -3.27 -9.60 9.30
CA ARG A 178 -2.66 -8.94 8.13
C ARG A 178 -2.58 -7.43 8.33
N VAL A 179 -3.60 -6.78 8.92
CA VAL A 179 -3.56 -5.36 9.31
C VAL A 179 -2.37 -5.11 10.23
N GLU A 180 -2.28 -5.89 11.31
CA GLU A 180 -1.21 -5.78 12.31
C GLU A 180 0.17 -5.94 11.67
N ARG A 181 0.38 -7.03 10.91
CA ARG A 181 1.64 -7.30 10.24
C ARG A 181 2.07 -6.17 9.31
N LEU A 182 1.16 -5.69 8.46
CA LEU A 182 1.45 -4.62 7.48
C LEU A 182 1.73 -3.28 8.17
N THR A 183 1.02 -2.98 9.26
CA THR A 183 1.26 -1.78 10.08
C THR A 183 2.67 -1.81 10.67
N TYR A 184 3.06 -2.94 11.27
CA TYR A 184 4.43 -3.09 11.81
C TYR A 184 5.50 -3.09 10.73
N CYS A 185 5.26 -3.72 9.57
CA CYS A 185 6.19 -3.64 8.44
C CYS A 185 6.43 -2.18 8.02
N PHE A 186 5.37 -1.36 7.95
CA PHE A 186 5.50 0.06 7.67
C PHE A 186 6.29 0.80 8.77
N GLY A 187 6.02 0.51 10.05
CA GLY A 187 6.77 1.09 11.17
C GLY A 187 8.27 0.79 11.11
N LYS A 188 8.66 -0.45 10.74
CA LYS A 188 10.07 -0.83 10.54
C LYS A 188 10.77 -0.02 9.45
N ILE A 189 10.05 0.30 8.37
CA ILE A 189 10.57 1.19 7.32
C ILE A 189 10.88 2.57 7.92
N GLY A 190 9.96 3.13 8.71
CA GLY A 190 10.15 4.42 9.39
C GLY A 190 11.35 4.43 10.35
N ILE A 191 11.52 3.36 11.13
CA ILE A 191 12.67 3.19 12.04
C ILE A 191 13.99 3.15 11.24
N SER A 192 14.05 2.33 10.19
CA SER A 192 15.25 2.21 9.36
C SER A 192 15.63 3.55 8.68
N LEU A 193 14.64 4.30 8.20
CA LEU A 193 14.85 5.65 7.66
C LEU A 193 15.41 6.61 8.71
N ARG A 194 14.91 6.52 9.96
CA ARG A 194 15.41 7.33 11.07
C ARG A 194 16.86 6.97 11.41
N GLU A 195 17.15 5.68 11.54
CA GLU A 195 18.52 5.19 11.83
C GLU A 195 19.51 5.61 10.75
N SER A 196 19.12 5.49 9.48
CA SER A 196 19.92 5.97 8.35
C SER A 196 20.21 7.48 8.44
N LYS A 197 19.21 8.30 8.80
CA LYS A 197 19.42 9.74 9.03
C LYS A 197 20.35 10.03 10.20
N ILE A 198 20.19 9.34 11.33
CA ILE A 198 21.06 9.50 12.50
C ILE A 198 22.50 9.11 12.16
N PHE A 199 22.69 8.00 11.42
CA PHE A 199 24.01 7.58 10.97
C PHE A 199 24.65 8.62 10.04
N ASN A 200 23.92 9.11 9.03
CA ASN A 200 24.40 10.15 8.12
C ASN A 200 24.76 11.46 8.86
N LEU A 201 24.08 11.76 9.98
CA LEU A 201 24.40 12.90 10.84
C LEU A 201 25.75 12.68 11.53
N SER A 202 25.94 11.48 12.09
CA SER A 202 27.14 11.14 12.85
C SER A 202 28.43 11.19 12.01
N ILE A 203 28.33 10.91 10.71
CA ILE A 203 29.45 10.96 9.76
C ILE A 203 29.56 12.29 9.00
N GLY A 204 28.76 13.31 9.36
CA GLY A 204 28.80 14.64 8.73
C GLY A 204 28.26 14.73 7.30
N ASN A 205 27.59 13.69 6.79
CA ASN A 205 27.06 13.64 5.42
C ASN A 205 25.64 14.21 5.28
N LEU A 206 25.03 14.66 6.37
CA LEU A 206 23.74 15.34 6.31
C LEU A 206 23.95 16.78 5.86
N LEU A 207 23.52 17.09 4.64
CA LEU A 207 23.52 18.45 4.13
C LEU A 207 22.74 19.35 5.10
N PRO A 208 23.33 20.46 5.59
CA PRO A 208 22.59 21.43 6.37
C PRO A 208 21.48 22.00 5.48
N GLY A 209 20.23 21.67 5.82
CA GLY A 209 19.07 22.23 5.13
C GLY A 209 18.96 23.72 5.45
N ASN A 210 18.69 24.54 4.43
CA ASN A 210 18.48 25.99 4.62
C ASN A 210 17.09 26.33 5.18
N THR A 211 16.26 25.33 5.51
CA THR A 211 14.85 25.48 5.91
C THR A 211 14.67 26.45 7.08
N PHE A 212 15.62 26.47 8.02
CA PHE A 212 15.60 27.33 9.22
C PHE A 212 16.75 28.32 9.27
N LYS A 213 17.40 28.62 8.13
CA LYS A 213 18.49 29.60 8.09
C LYS A 213 17.98 30.97 8.54
N ASN A 214 18.68 31.61 9.47
CA ASN A 214 18.32 32.89 10.09
C ASN A 214 16.94 32.89 10.78
N GLN A 215 16.48 31.73 11.24
CA GLN A 215 15.25 31.61 12.01
C GLN A 215 15.55 31.12 13.42
N ARG A 216 14.91 31.70 14.43
CA ARG A 216 14.95 31.13 15.78
C ARG A 216 13.96 29.97 15.85
N VAL A 217 14.50 28.79 16.09
CA VAL A 217 13.74 27.54 16.23
C VAL A 217 13.56 27.26 17.71
N VAL A 218 12.32 27.35 18.21
CA VAL A 218 11.97 26.92 19.56
C VAL A 218 11.43 25.50 19.48
N ILE A 219 12.09 24.56 20.17
CA ILE A 219 11.66 23.17 20.27
C ILE A 219 11.12 22.95 21.67
N ALA A 220 9.80 22.81 21.80
CA ALA A 220 9.17 22.35 23.03
C ALA A 220 8.98 20.83 22.96
N VAL A 221 9.51 20.11 23.94
CA VAL A 221 9.42 18.64 24.03
C VAL A 221 8.57 18.27 25.24
N ASP A 222 7.36 17.80 24.98
CA ASP A 222 6.47 17.27 26.02
C ASP A 222 6.59 15.74 26.07
N GLY A 223 7.21 15.23 27.14
CA GLY A 223 7.18 13.81 27.56
C GLY A 223 7.47 12.73 26.50
N GLY A 224 8.06 13.08 25.36
CA GLY A 224 8.40 12.16 24.27
C GLY A 224 7.38 11.99 23.13
N ARG A 225 6.26 12.73 23.07
CA ARG A 225 5.24 12.50 22.02
C ARG A 225 4.89 13.66 21.11
N LYS A 226 5.32 14.90 21.39
CA LYS A 226 5.18 16.01 20.43
C LYS A 226 6.39 16.94 20.49
N GLN A 227 7.04 17.13 19.34
CA GLN A 227 7.91 18.28 19.10
C GLN A 227 7.06 19.31 18.37
N GLN A 228 6.73 20.41 19.04
CA GLN A 228 6.25 21.60 18.35
C GLN A 228 7.47 22.45 18.02
N ILE A 229 7.71 22.66 16.72
CA ILE A 229 8.73 23.56 16.23
C ILE A 229 8.06 24.91 15.97
N LEU A 230 8.30 25.87 16.85
CA LEU A 230 7.86 27.25 16.65
C LEU A 230 9.00 28.02 15.99
N VAL A 231 8.75 28.51 14.78
CA VAL A 231 9.67 29.39 14.06
C VAL A 231 9.28 30.83 14.37
N LYS A 232 10.13 31.56 15.10
CA LYS A 232 10.01 33.01 15.19
C LYS A 232 10.85 33.64 14.07
N ARG A 233 10.20 34.37 13.17
CA ARG A 233 10.90 35.27 12.24
C ARG A 233 11.33 36.51 13.02
N GLU A 234 12.58 36.91 12.88
CA GLU A 234 13.03 38.20 13.38
C GLU A 234 12.36 39.30 12.53
N CYS A 235 11.77 40.29 13.21
CA CYS A 235 11.39 41.56 12.60
C CYS A 235 12.64 42.40 12.36
#